data_AF-V5GT55-F1
#
_entry.id   AF-V5GT55-F1
#
_cell.length_a   1.000
_cell.length_b   1.000
_cell.length_c   1.000
_cell.angle_alpha   90.00
_cell.angle_beta   90.00
_cell.angle_gamma   90.00
#
_symmetry.space_group_name_H-M   'P 1'
#
loop_
_entity.id
_entity.type
_entity.pdbx_description
1 polymer ?
#
loop_
_entity_poly.entity_id
_entity_poly.type
_entity_poly.pdbx_seq_one_letter_code
_entity_poly.pdbx_strand_id
1 'polypeptide(L)'
;MSHSGYNPYQQRTPTVVPASSFNPRADAEVLRKAMKGFGTDEKAIINVLSKRSNAQRLQIAVEFKTLYGKDLIKDLKSELSGNFENLVVAMMTPLPEFYAKELHDAMSGLGTDEDVLIEVLCTMSNNEIRVIRQAYHSIYYRPLEEDLKGDTSGTFKRLMVSLCNANRDESMMTDIHQAQADAQSLLTAGELRLGTDESTFNMILCQRNYAQLQLIFQQYAQICGHDIEEAIKSEFSGNSEDGFLGIVRSIRDRPGFFAKQLHNSISGMGTNDQQLIRLMVTRCEIDMADIKRAYESKYGESLKEAIKDDCSGDYEKCLLALIGEY
;
A
#
# COMPACT_ATOMS: atom_id res chain seq x y z
N MET A 1 -16.08 -1.35 -3.31
CA MET A 1 -15.65 -0.93 -4.67
C MET A 1 -14.63 -1.93 -5.17
N SER A 2 -14.84 -2.51 -6.34
CA SER A 2 -13.91 -3.45 -6.97
C SER A 2 -12.60 -2.74 -7.31
N HIS A 3 -11.47 -3.21 -6.78
CA HIS A 3 -10.15 -2.63 -7.10
C HIS A 3 -9.77 -3.04 -8.52
N SER A 4 -9.71 -2.09 -9.45
CA SER A 4 -9.58 -2.33 -10.89
C SER A 4 -8.13 -2.43 -11.41
N GLY A 5 -7.12 -2.46 -10.53
CA GLY A 5 -5.71 -2.69 -10.92
C GLY A 5 -5.18 -4.09 -10.66
N TYR A 6 -6.02 -4.98 -10.13
CA TYR A 6 -5.64 -6.37 -9.97
C TYR A 6 -5.83 -7.10 -11.29
N ASN A 7 -4.83 -7.88 -11.69
CA ASN A 7 -5.01 -8.87 -12.74
C ASN A 7 -6.29 -9.68 -12.38
N PRO A 8 -7.36 -9.64 -13.21
CA PRO A 8 -8.61 -10.33 -12.89
C PRO A 8 -8.42 -11.85 -12.76
N TYR A 9 -7.29 -12.39 -13.20
CA TYR A 9 -6.89 -13.80 -13.06
C TYR A 9 -6.08 -14.11 -11.80
N GLN A 10 -5.62 -13.09 -11.05
CA GLN A 10 -4.90 -13.31 -9.80
C GLN A 10 -5.89 -13.34 -8.64
N GLN A 11 -6.09 -14.54 -8.08
CA GLN A 11 -6.98 -14.76 -6.96
C GLN A 11 -6.51 -13.93 -5.75
N ARG A 12 -7.39 -13.07 -5.23
CA ARG A 12 -7.12 -12.33 -3.99
C ARG A 12 -7.07 -13.29 -2.81
N THR A 13 -6.15 -13.05 -1.89
CA THR A 13 -5.91 -13.87 -0.71
C THR A 13 -6.02 -13.03 0.58
N PRO A 14 -7.18 -12.38 0.81
CA PRO A 14 -7.38 -11.52 1.97
C PRO A 14 -7.48 -12.34 3.26
N THR A 15 -7.02 -11.74 4.36
CA THR A 15 -7.21 -12.26 5.72
C THR A 15 -8.44 -11.67 6.40
N VAL A 16 -8.84 -10.46 5.98
CA VAL A 16 -10.10 -9.82 6.38
C VAL A 16 -11.07 -9.84 5.20
N VAL A 17 -12.24 -10.43 5.40
CA VAL A 17 -13.31 -10.53 4.39
C VAL A 17 -14.61 -9.92 4.91
N PRO A 18 -15.53 -9.48 4.02
CA PRO A 18 -16.84 -9.04 4.44
C PRO A 18 -17.57 -10.13 5.25
N ALA A 19 -18.09 -9.79 6.42
CA ALA A 19 -18.90 -10.69 7.22
C ALA A 19 -20.20 -11.03 6.48
N SER A 20 -20.55 -12.32 6.40
CA SER A 20 -21.75 -12.80 5.71
C SER A 20 -23.05 -12.44 6.43
N SER A 21 -23.10 -12.60 7.76
CA SER A 21 -24.23 -12.21 8.61
C SER A 21 -24.03 -10.82 9.22
N PHE A 22 -23.75 -9.83 8.37
CA PHE A 22 -23.47 -8.47 8.82
C PHE A 22 -24.72 -7.75 9.32
N ASN A 23 -24.66 -7.24 10.55
CA ASN A 23 -25.68 -6.39 11.14
C ASN A 23 -25.00 -5.16 11.77
N PRO A 24 -24.98 -4.00 11.07
CA PRO A 24 -24.30 -2.81 11.56
C PRO A 24 -24.87 -2.29 12.88
N ARG A 25 -26.16 -2.53 13.15
CA ARG A 25 -26.83 -2.12 14.39
C ARG A 25 -26.31 -2.90 15.58
N ALA A 26 -26.27 -4.23 15.44
CA ALA A 26 -25.75 -5.11 16.50
C ALA A 26 -24.27 -4.82 16.77
N ASP A 27 -23.47 -4.61 15.72
CA ASP A 27 -22.05 -4.25 15.88
C ASP A 27 -21.89 -2.89 16.58
N ALA A 28 -22.71 -1.88 16.23
CA ALA A 28 -22.71 -0.58 16.89
C ALA A 28 -23.10 -0.68 18.38
N GLU A 29 -24.05 -1.55 18.74
CA GLU A 29 -24.42 -1.85 20.13
C GLU A 29 -23.26 -2.52 20.90
N VAL A 30 -22.54 -3.47 20.29
CA VAL A 30 -21.35 -4.09 20.90
C VAL A 30 -20.27 -3.04 21.15
N LEU A 31 -19.93 -2.21 20.16
CA LEU A 31 -18.93 -1.16 20.31
C LEU A 31 -19.34 -0.13 21.37
N ARG A 32 -20.62 0.28 21.38
CA ARG A 32 -21.11 1.22 22.40
C ARG A 32 -20.97 0.68 23.81
N LYS A 33 -21.23 -0.62 23.99
CA LYS A 33 -21.08 -1.32 25.28
C LYS A 33 -19.61 -1.44 25.66
N ALA A 34 -18.73 -1.74 24.72
CA ALA A 34 -17.29 -1.86 24.94
C ALA A 34 -16.65 -0.54 25.43
N MET A 35 -17.22 0.60 25.03
CA MET A 35 -16.78 1.96 25.40
C MET A 35 -17.69 2.59 26.48
N LYS A 36 -18.32 1.80 27.36
CA LYS A 36 -19.23 2.32 28.39
C LYS A 36 -18.71 2.02 29.79
N GLY A 37 -18.53 3.10 30.57
CA GLY A 37 -18.21 3.00 31.99
C GLY A 37 -16.75 3.36 32.22
N PHE A 38 -16.15 2.79 33.26
CA PHE A 38 -14.73 2.95 33.54
C PHE A 38 -13.94 1.85 32.82
N GLY A 39 -12.97 2.24 31.99
CA GLY A 39 -12.20 1.34 31.15
C GLY A 39 -12.90 0.97 29.85
N THR A 40 -12.17 0.23 29.00
CA THR A 40 -12.57 -0.15 27.64
C THR A 40 -12.52 -1.68 27.51
N ASP A 41 -13.40 -2.28 26.70
CA ASP A 41 -13.28 -3.68 26.28
C ASP A 41 -12.62 -3.73 24.90
N GLU A 42 -11.29 -3.62 24.87
CA GLU A 42 -10.48 -3.60 23.65
C GLU A 42 -10.65 -4.90 22.86
N LYS A 43 -10.82 -6.03 23.56
CA LYS A 43 -11.05 -7.33 22.94
C LYS A 43 -12.35 -7.35 22.14
N ALA A 44 -13.43 -6.75 22.65
CA ALA A 44 -14.68 -6.62 21.89
C ALA A 44 -14.50 -5.71 20.67
N ILE A 45 -13.79 -4.58 20.80
CA ILE A 45 -13.48 -3.68 19.69
C ILE A 45 -12.70 -4.41 18.59
N ILE A 46 -11.62 -5.12 18.94
CA ILE A 46 -10.82 -5.89 18.00
C ILE A 46 -11.68 -6.94 17.31
N ASN A 47 -12.48 -7.72 18.06
CA ASN A 47 -13.29 -8.79 17.49
C ASN A 47 -14.36 -8.31 16.51
N VAL A 48 -14.92 -7.12 16.72
CA VAL A 48 -15.86 -6.52 15.76
C VAL A 48 -15.08 -5.98 14.57
N LEU A 49 -14.13 -5.07 14.78
CA LEU A 49 -13.54 -4.29 13.70
C LEU A 49 -12.62 -5.13 12.80
N SER A 50 -11.83 -6.05 13.35
CA SER A 50 -10.93 -6.90 12.53
C SER A 50 -11.70 -7.93 11.66
N LYS A 51 -12.97 -8.20 11.98
CA LYS A 51 -13.81 -9.20 11.27
C LYS A 51 -14.87 -8.56 10.37
N ARG A 52 -14.66 -7.30 9.99
CA ARG A 52 -15.51 -6.52 9.09
C ARG A 52 -14.62 -5.85 8.05
N SER A 53 -15.04 -5.85 6.80
CA SER A 53 -14.38 -5.06 5.77
C SER A 53 -14.50 -3.56 6.08
N ASN A 54 -13.63 -2.74 5.51
CA ASN A 54 -13.68 -1.28 5.66
C ASN A 54 -15.07 -0.74 5.27
N ALA A 55 -15.66 -1.25 4.18
CA ALA A 55 -17.02 -0.88 3.78
C ALA A 55 -18.09 -1.20 4.84
N GLN A 56 -17.94 -2.30 5.58
CA GLN A 56 -18.83 -2.66 6.69
C GLN A 56 -18.53 -1.80 7.94
N ARG A 57 -17.26 -1.52 8.25
CA ARG A 57 -16.87 -0.61 9.34
C ARG A 57 -17.47 0.78 9.17
N LEU A 58 -17.47 1.32 7.94
CA LEU A 58 -18.09 2.60 7.62
C LEU A 58 -19.62 2.56 7.81
N GLN A 59 -20.29 1.44 7.48
CA GLN A 59 -21.71 1.26 7.77
C GLN A 59 -22.00 1.17 9.27
N ILE A 60 -21.12 0.54 10.05
CA ILE A 60 -21.22 0.54 11.52
C ILE A 60 -21.11 1.97 12.06
N ALA A 61 -20.18 2.78 11.55
CA ALA A 61 -20.03 4.17 11.97
C ALA A 61 -21.28 5.01 11.70
N VAL A 62 -21.90 4.83 10.53
CA VAL A 62 -23.18 5.48 10.19
C VAL A 62 -24.29 5.04 11.15
N GLU A 63 -24.42 3.73 11.40
CA GLU A 63 -25.48 3.22 12.29
C GLU A 63 -25.25 3.64 13.75
N PHE A 64 -24.00 3.66 14.21
CA PHE A 64 -23.65 4.18 15.53
C PHE A 64 -24.08 5.65 15.70
N LYS A 65 -23.90 6.47 14.66
CA LYS A 65 -24.38 7.85 14.64
C LYS A 65 -25.90 7.92 14.71
N THR A 66 -26.61 7.07 13.97
CA THR A 66 -28.09 6.99 13.98
C THR A 66 -28.64 6.60 15.35
N LEU A 67 -28.06 5.60 16.01
CA LEU A 67 -28.56 5.07 17.27
C LEU A 67 -28.27 5.99 18.46
N TYR A 68 -27.10 6.62 18.49
CA TYR A 68 -26.59 7.31 19.68
C TYR A 68 -26.38 8.81 19.50
N GLY A 69 -26.49 9.33 18.27
CA GLY A 69 -26.16 10.72 17.96
C GLY A 69 -24.67 11.04 18.07
N LYS A 70 -23.82 10.03 18.25
CA LYS A 70 -22.37 10.15 18.51
C LYS A 70 -21.51 9.77 17.32
N ASP A 71 -20.29 10.29 17.29
CA ASP A 71 -19.29 9.96 16.28
C ASP A 71 -18.45 8.79 16.77
N LEU A 72 -18.53 7.64 16.09
CA LEU A 72 -17.84 6.42 16.51
C LEU A 72 -16.32 6.60 16.55
N ILE A 73 -15.73 7.31 15.59
CA ILE A 73 -14.28 7.50 15.53
C ILE A 73 -13.84 8.38 16.70
N LYS A 74 -14.59 9.44 17.02
CA LYS A 74 -14.29 10.29 18.19
C LYS A 74 -14.39 9.52 19.51
N ASP A 75 -15.44 8.70 19.67
CA ASP A 75 -15.59 7.86 20.86
C ASP A 75 -14.42 6.86 20.96
N LEU A 76 -14.02 6.20 19.86
CA LEU A 76 -12.84 5.30 19.85
C LEU A 76 -11.56 6.04 20.23
N LYS A 77 -11.32 7.24 19.71
CA LYS A 77 -10.14 8.05 20.05
C LYS A 77 -10.11 8.50 21.51
N SER A 78 -11.25 8.69 22.16
CA SER A 78 -11.28 9.05 23.58
C SER A 78 -11.04 7.86 24.52
N GLU A 79 -11.25 6.64 24.04
CA GLU A 79 -11.21 5.41 24.84
C GLU A 79 -9.94 4.59 24.60
N LEU A 80 -9.22 4.86 23.51
CA LEU A 80 -7.99 4.19 23.10
C LEU A 80 -6.80 5.16 23.17
N SER A 81 -5.58 4.62 23.15
CA SER A 81 -4.36 5.45 23.08
C SER A 81 -3.23 4.75 22.30
N GLY A 82 -2.21 5.53 21.94
CA GLY A 82 -0.98 5.04 21.31
C GLY A 82 -1.21 4.36 19.96
N ASN A 83 -0.36 3.38 19.63
CA ASN A 83 -0.43 2.68 18.34
C ASN A 83 -1.72 1.88 18.13
N PHE A 84 -2.35 1.43 19.23
CA PHE A 84 -3.65 0.76 19.12
C PHE A 84 -4.75 1.73 18.67
N GLU A 85 -4.78 2.96 19.21
CA GLU A 85 -5.67 4.02 18.72
C GLU A 85 -5.42 4.31 17.23
N ASN A 86 -4.15 4.52 16.87
CA ASN A 86 -3.75 4.83 15.49
C ASN A 86 -4.22 3.74 14.51
N LEU A 87 -3.99 2.47 14.85
CA LEU A 87 -4.42 1.33 14.04
C LEU A 87 -5.94 1.26 13.90
N VAL A 88 -6.69 1.42 14.99
CA VAL A 88 -8.16 1.39 14.96
C VAL A 88 -8.73 2.55 14.15
N VAL A 89 -8.17 3.75 14.28
CA VAL A 89 -8.57 4.92 13.47
C VAL A 89 -8.27 4.68 11.98
N ALA A 90 -7.10 4.14 11.66
CA ALA A 90 -6.74 3.78 10.29
C ALA A 90 -7.72 2.75 9.71
N MET A 91 -8.06 1.71 10.46
CA MET A 91 -9.06 0.70 10.08
C MET A 91 -10.45 1.27 9.78
N MET A 92 -10.82 2.36 10.47
CA MET A 92 -12.12 3.05 10.35
C MET A 92 -12.13 4.16 9.29
N THR A 93 -10.99 4.50 8.70
CA THR A 93 -10.87 5.57 7.70
C THR A 93 -11.19 5.04 6.30
N PRO A 94 -11.97 5.75 5.47
CA PRO A 94 -12.14 5.37 4.06
C PRO A 94 -10.79 5.29 3.34
N LEU A 95 -10.52 4.18 2.63
CA LEU A 95 -9.19 3.95 2.03
C LEU A 95 -8.65 5.11 1.17
N PRO A 96 -9.44 5.77 0.28
CA PRO A 96 -8.92 6.92 -0.48
C PRO A 96 -8.47 8.08 0.41
N GLU A 97 -9.19 8.33 1.52
CA GLU A 97 -8.82 9.37 2.50
C GLU A 97 -7.60 8.94 3.31
N PHE A 98 -7.48 7.66 3.65
CA PHE A 98 -6.31 7.12 4.34
C PHE A 98 -5.04 7.30 3.50
N TYR A 99 -5.04 6.84 2.24
CA TYR A 99 -3.90 7.06 1.35
C TYR A 99 -3.61 8.54 1.08
N ALA A 100 -4.64 9.38 0.97
CA ALA A 100 -4.42 10.82 0.81
C ALA A 100 -3.68 11.43 2.01
N LYS A 101 -4.01 11.00 3.23
CA LYS A 101 -3.31 11.41 4.45
C LYS A 101 -1.89 10.87 4.49
N GLU A 102 -1.68 9.59 4.20
CA GLU A 102 -0.33 9.00 4.15
C GLU A 102 0.58 9.72 3.15
N LEU A 103 0.08 10.04 1.95
CA LEU A 103 0.83 10.80 0.96
C LEU A 103 1.11 12.24 1.41
N HIS A 104 0.13 12.90 2.03
CA HIS A 104 0.32 14.25 2.55
C HIS A 104 1.36 14.28 3.67
N ASP A 105 1.25 13.35 4.60
CA ASP A 105 2.15 13.25 5.76
C ASP A 105 3.56 12.89 5.31
N ALA A 106 3.71 12.03 4.29
CA ALA A 106 4.99 11.74 3.64
C ALA A 106 5.66 12.95 2.97
N MET A 107 4.89 13.97 2.59
CA MET A 107 5.41 15.22 2.01
C MET A 107 5.39 16.38 3.02
N SER A 108 4.95 16.15 4.24
CA SER A 108 4.78 17.20 5.24
C SER A 108 5.99 17.30 6.16
N GLY A 109 6.46 18.53 6.37
CA GLY A 109 7.50 18.82 7.36
C GLY A 109 8.88 18.99 6.73
N LEU A 110 9.92 18.58 7.47
CA LEU A 110 11.30 18.68 7.00
C LEU A 110 11.71 17.34 6.38
N GLY A 111 11.86 17.33 5.06
CA GLY A 111 12.15 16.14 4.28
C GLY A 111 10.90 15.50 3.69
N THR A 112 11.11 14.41 2.98
CA THR A 112 10.07 13.63 2.30
C THR A 112 10.28 12.16 2.67
N ASP A 113 9.21 11.41 2.89
CA ASP A 113 9.25 9.95 3.01
C ASP A 113 8.99 9.34 1.63
N GLU A 114 10.06 9.14 0.86
CA GLU A 114 9.95 8.61 -0.49
C GLU A 114 9.46 7.16 -0.53
N ASP A 115 9.67 6.38 0.54
CA ASP A 115 9.21 4.99 0.62
C ASP A 115 7.69 4.90 0.55
N VAL A 116 6.98 5.82 1.22
CA VAL A 116 5.51 5.93 1.14
C VAL A 116 5.06 6.27 -0.28
N LEU A 117 5.72 7.24 -0.92
CA LEU A 117 5.39 7.66 -2.28
C LEU A 117 5.55 6.48 -3.26
N ILE A 118 6.65 5.74 -3.13
CA ILE A 118 6.95 4.55 -3.95
C ILE A 118 5.94 3.43 -3.67
N GLU A 119 5.69 3.11 -2.41
CA GLU A 119 4.73 2.09 -1.97
C GLU A 119 3.35 2.31 -2.58
N VAL A 120 2.83 3.55 -2.50
CA VAL A 120 1.49 3.87 -2.98
C VAL A 120 1.48 4.02 -4.51
N LEU A 121 2.32 4.90 -5.07
CA LEU A 121 2.19 5.27 -6.48
C LEU A 121 2.64 4.16 -7.45
N CYS A 122 3.57 3.28 -7.06
CA CYS A 122 4.01 2.19 -7.92
C CYS A 122 3.00 1.03 -7.97
N THR A 123 2.14 0.91 -6.97
CA THR A 123 1.35 -0.31 -6.75
C THR A 123 -0.15 -0.15 -6.97
N MET A 124 -0.65 1.09 -7.12
CA MET A 124 -2.05 1.41 -7.33
C MET A 124 -2.46 1.39 -8.81
N SER A 125 -3.73 1.06 -9.05
CA SER A 125 -4.38 1.20 -10.35
C SER A 125 -4.62 2.65 -10.72
N ASN A 126 -4.90 2.90 -12.00
CA ASN A 126 -5.30 4.23 -12.45
C ASN A 126 -6.55 4.73 -11.71
N ASN A 127 -7.53 3.86 -11.49
CA ASN A 127 -8.76 4.25 -10.78
C ASN A 127 -8.47 4.56 -9.30
N GLU A 128 -7.63 3.76 -8.65
CA GLU A 128 -7.21 3.97 -7.25
C GLU A 128 -6.48 5.31 -7.11
N ILE A 129 -5.52 5.60 -7.98
CA ILE A 129 -4.84 6.91 -7.99
C ILE A 129 -5.84 8.06 -8.21
N ARG A 130 -6.81 7.93 -9.13
CA ARG A 130 -7.81 8.99 -9.36
C ARG A 130 -8.67 9.26 -8.12
N VAL A 131 -9.13 8.23 -7.42
CA VAL A 131 -9.94 8.43 -6.19
C VAL A 131 -9.09 8.97 -5.03
N ILE A 132 -7.82 8.57 -4.93
CA ILE A 132 -6.88 9.13 -3.95
C ILE A 132 -6.65 10.62 -4.23
N ARG A 133 -6.41 11.01 -5.49
CA ARG A 133 -6.28 12.42 -5.88
C ARG A 133 -7.51 13.25 -5.55
N GLN A 134 -8.70 12.69 -5.77
CA GLN A 134 -9.95 13.35 -5.41
C GLN A 134 -10.05 13.55 -3.90
N ALA A 135 -9.79 12.51 -3.11
CA ALA A 135 -9.79 12.60 -1.64
C ALA A 135 -8.75 13.61 -1.13
N TYR A 136 -7.54 13.59 -1.69
CA TYR A 136 -6.46 14.53 -1.38
C TYR A 136 -6.92 15.98 -1.61
N HIS A 137 -7.46 16.28 -2.79
CA HIS A 137 -7.97 17.61 -3.10
C HIS A 137 -9.13 18.01 -2.19
N SER A 138 -10.02 17.08 -1.84
CA SER A 138 -11.13 17.35 -0.92
C SER A 138 -10.68 17.66 0.50
N ILE A 139 -9.58 17.05 0.98
CA ILE A 139 -9.06 17.23 2.34
C ILE A 139 -8.16 18.46 2.43
N TYR A 140 -7.26 18.65 1.47
CA TYR A 140 -6.17 19.64 1.54
C TYR A 140 -6.37 20.85 0.62
N TYR A 141 -7.43 20.85 -0.20
CA TYR A 141 -7.74 21.93 -1.14
C TYR A 141 -6.60 22.24 -2.12
N ARG A 142 -5.76 21.25 -2.42
CA ARG A 142 -4.68 21.31 -3.41
C ARG A 142 -4.58 20.01 -4.22
N PRO A 143 -4.09 20.05 -5.46
CA PRO A 143 -3.83 18.82 -6.22
C PRO A 143 -2.63 18.06 -5.64
N LEU A 144 -2.77 16.74 -5.46
CA LEU A 144 -1.66 15.85 -5.06
C LEU A 144 -0.41 16.04 -5.96
N GLU A 145 -0.62 16.24 -7.26
CA GLU A 145 0.46 16.44 -8.22
C GLU A 145 1.31 17.70 -7.93
N GLU A 146 0.70 18.77 -7.42
CA GLU A 146 1.43 20.00 -7.11
C GLU A 146 2.32 19.81 -5.88
N ASP A 147 1.84 19.11 -4.86
CA ASP A 147 2.65 18.78 -3.68
C ASP A 147 3.79 17.83 -4.05
N LEU A 148 3.52 16.79 -4.87
CA LEU A 148 4.59 15.94 -5.41
C LEU A 148 5.66 16.74 -6.17
N LYS A 149 5.26 17.76 -6.95
CA LYS A 149 6.23 18.62 -7.67
C LYS A 149 7.06 19.50 -6.74
N GLY A 150 6.49 19.91 -5.60
CA GLY A 150 7.10 20.76 -4.60
C GLY A 150 8.11 20.01 -3.73
N ASP A 151 7.78 18.78 -3.34
CA ASP A 151 8.53 17.99 -2.36
C ASP A 151 9.45 16.93 -2.97
N THR A 152 9.46 16.81 -4.30
CA THR A 152 10.39 15.92 -5.02
C THR A 152 11.17 16.66 -6.12
N SER A 153 12.28 16.08 -6.57
CA SER A 153 13.15 16.70 -7.59
C SER A 153 13.65 15.72 -8.64
N GLY A 154 14.27 16.25 -9.69
CA GLY A 154 14.96 15.46 -10.72
C GLY A 154 14.11 14.38 -11.40
N THR A 155 14.71 13.22 -11.62
CA THR A 155 14.09 12.04 -12.23
C THR A 155 12.98 11.47 -11.34
N PHE A 156 13.18 11.43 -10.02
CA PHE A 156 12.18 10.94 -9.08
C PHE A 156 10.87 11.73 -9.15
N LYS A 157 10.94 13.06 -9.24
CA LYS A 157 9.75 13.89 -9.47
C LYS A 157 9.00 13.50 -10.73
N ARG A 158 9.71 13.32 -11.85
CA ARG A 158 9.08 12.94 -13.12
C ARG A 158 8.40 11.59 -13.00
N LEU A 159 9.01 10.64 -12.29
CA LEU A 159 8.45 9.33 -12.01
C LEU A 159 7.14 9.42 -11.21
N MET A 160 7.16 10.09 -10.06
CA MET A 160 6.00 10.22 -9.18
C MET A 160 4.83 10.96 -9.88
N VAL A 161 5.13 12.02 -10.62
CA VAL A 161 4.12 12.75 -11.41
C VAL A 161 3.55 11.88 -12.53
N SER A 162 4.38 11.10 -13.24
CA SER A 162 3.93 10.16 -14.28
C SER A 162 2.97 9.10 -13.72
N LEU A 163 3.25 8.55 -12.55
CA LEU A 163 2.38 7.59 -11.87
C LEU A 163 1.09 8.25 -11.37
N CYS A 164 1.19 9.43 -10.75
CA CYS A 164 0.04 10.21 -10.27
C CYS A 164 -0.93 10.60 -11.40
N ASN A 165 -0.47 10.71 -12.63
CA ASN A 165 -1.33 10.97 -13.78
C ASN A 165 -2.30 9.83 -14.12
N ALA A 166 -2.10 8.61 -13.60
CA ALA A 166 -3.03 7.50 -13.74
C ALA A 166 -3.38 7.18 -15.21
N ASN A 167 -2.35 7.10 -16.06
CA ASN A 167 -2.47 6.85 -17.50
C ASN A 167 -1.72 5.58 -17.94
N ARG A 168 -1.50 4.63 -17.04
CA ARG A 168 -0.92 3.32 -17.39
C ARG A 168 -1.90 2.55 -18.27
N ASP A 169 -1.43 1.82 -19.28
CA ASP A 169 -2.26 0.83 -19.95
C ASP A 169 -2.68 -0.27 -18.96
N GLU A 170 -3.98 -0.56 -18.84
CA GLU A 170 -4.53 -1.59 -17.95
C GLU A 170 -5.15 -2.76 -18.75
N SER A 171 -4.90 -2.84 -20.06
CA SER A 171 -5.48 -3.87 -20.94
C SER A 171 -5.00 -5.29 -20.67
N MET A 172 -3.82 -5.44 -20.04
CA MET A 172 -3.10 -6.70 -19.85
C MET A 172 -2.75 -7.44 -21.17
N MET A 173 -2.92 -6.77 -22.32
CA MET A 173 -2.57 -7.32 -23.62
C MET A 173 -1.06 -7.23 -23.84
N THR A 174 -0.47 -8.28 -24.39
CA THR A 174 0.98 -8.33 -24.64
C THR A 174 1.31 -8.38 -26.12
N ASP A 175 2.41 -7.73 -26.49
CA ASP A 175 3.03 -7.78 -27.82
C ASP A 175 4.52 -8.09 -27.65
N ILE A 176 4.95 -9.25 -28.16
CA ILE A 176 6.33 -9.72 -28.04
C ILE A 176 7.32 -8.91 -28.85
N HIS A 177 6.92 -8.40 -30.02
CA HIS A 177 7.80 -7.57 -30.85
C HIS A 177 7.99 -6.20 -30.21
N GLN A 178 6.92 -5.62 -29.66
CA GLN A 178 7.04 -4.38 -28.87
C GLN A 178 7.87 -4.61 -27.60
N ALA A 179 7.74 -5.78 -26.94
CA ALA A 179 8.52 -6.09 -25.76
C ALA A 179 10.02 -6.15 -26.06
N GLN A 180 10.39 -6.78 -27.18
CA GLN A 180 11.77 -6.81 -27.68
C GLN A 180 12.29 -5.40 -28.00
N ALA A 181 11.48 -4.57 -28.68
CA ALA A 181 11.85 -3.20 -29.02
C ALA A 181 12.02 -2.31 -27.78
N ASP A 182 11.12 -2.42 -26.80
CA ASP A 182 11.20 -1.69 -25.53
C ASP A 182 12.41 -2.16 -24.70
N ALA A 183 12.70 -3.47 -24.64
CA ALA A 183 13.89 -4.00 -23.98
C ALA A 183 15.19 -3.48 -24.60
N GLN A 184 15.28 -3.46 -25.94
CA GLN A 184 16.42 -2.88 -26.65
C GLN A 184 16.54 -1.37 -26.40
N SER A 185 15.40 -0.68 -26.28
CA SER A 185 15.35 0.75 -25.98
C SER A 185 15.85 1.04 -24.56
N LEU A 186 15.49 0.22 -23.56
CA LEU A 186 16.05 0.31 -22.20
C LEU A 186 17.57 0.08 -22.19
N LEU A 187 18.05 -0.94 -22.90
CA LEU A 187 19.49 -1.22 -23.01
C LEU A 187 20.24 -0.06 -23.67
N THR A 188 19.68 0.52 -24.73
CA THR A 188 20.26 1.67 -25.43
C THR A 188 20.20 2.95 -24.58
N ALA A 189 19.18 3.07 -23.73
CA ALA A 189 18.98 4.20 -22.84
C ALA A 189 19.84 4.15 -21.57
N GLY A 190 20.44 3.01 -21.23
CA GLY A 190 21.36 2.86 -20.10
C GLY A 190 22.72 2.36 -20.56
N GLU A 191 22.93 1.05 -20.50
CA GLU A 191 24.26 0.44 -20.52
C GLU A 191 25.05 0.63 -21.82
N LEU A 192 24.39 0.93 -22.95
CA LEU A 192 25.07 1.18 -24.24
C LEU A 192 25.42 2.65 -24.50
N ARG A 193 25.29 3.52 -23.51
CA ARG A 193 25.62 4.95 -23.65
C ARG A 193 26.36 5.48 -22.41
N LEU A 194 26.97 6.65 -22.57
CA LEU A 194 27.50 7.42 -21.45
C LEU A 194 26.37 8.23 -20.80
N GLY A 195 26.19 8.04 -19.50
CA GLY A 195 25.03 8.55 -18.76
C GLY A 195 23.74 7.85 -19.17
N THR A 196 22.62 8.20 -18.56
CA THR A 196 21.35 7.48 -18.74
C THR A 196 20.31 8.38 -19.38
N ASP A 197 19.48 7.83 -20.27
CA ASP A 197 18.23 8.48 -20.70
C ASP A 197 17.10 8.06 -19.76
N GLU A 198 16.93 8.85 -18.70
CA GLU A 198 15.93 8.57 -17.67
C GLU A 198 14.49 8.72 -18.19
N SER A 199 14.31 9.44 -19.30
CA SER A 199 13.00 9.66 -19.91
C SER A 199 12.46 8.39 -20.57
N THR A 200 13.33 7.61 -21.21
CA THR A 200 12.98 6.31 -21.81
C THR A 200 12.57 5.30 -20.73
N PHE A 201 13.34 5.20 -19.63
CA PHE A 201 12.96 4.37 -18.48
C PHE A 201 11.60 4.78 -17.91
N ASN A 202 11.39 6.07 -17.66
CA ASN A 202 10.13 6.57 -17.12
C ASN A 202 8.94 6.29 -18.06
N MET A 203 9.09 6.54 -19.36
CA MET A 203 8.04 6.29 -20.34
C MET A 203 7.62 4.82 -20.35
N ILE A 204 8.57 3.90 -20.46
CA ILE A 204 8.28 2.47 -20.57
C ILE A 204 7.69 1.95 -19.25
N LEU A 205 8.35 2.21 -18.12
CA LEU A 205 7.96 1.67 -16.82
C LEU A 205 6.64 2.24 -16.28
N CYS A 206 6.26 3.47 -16.64
CA CYS A 206 4.99 4.07 -16.21
C CYS A 206 3.81 3.80 -17.13
N GLN A 207 4.03 3.61 -18.44
CA GLN A 207 2.92 3.55 -19.41
C GLN A 207 2.52 2.12 -19.80
N ARG A 208 3.46 1.17 -19.86
CA ARG A 208 3.16 -0.20 -20.28
C ARG A 208 2.33 -0.93 -19.22
N ASN A 209 1.42 -1.79 -19.66
CA ASN A 209 0.66 -2.64 -18.73
C ASN A 209 1.56 -3.67 -18.05
N TYR A 210 1.09 -4.25 -16.95
CA TYR A 210 1.90 -5.15 -16.13
C TYR A 210 2.33 -6.43 -16.87
N ALA A 211 1.44 -7.02 -17.66
CA ALA A 211 1.78 -8.22 -18.45
C ALA A 211 2.85 -7.90 -19.50
N GLN A 212 2.74 -6.75 -20.17
CA GLN A 212 3.73 -6.29 -21.13
C GLN A 212 5.08 -6.00 -20.46
N LEU A 213 5.08 -5.39 -19.26
CA LEU A 213 6.32 -5.13 -18.51
C LEU A 213 7.02 -6.42 -18.07
N GLN A 214 6.29 -7.43 -17.62
CA GLN A 214 6.88 -8.74 -17.33
C GLN A 214 7.56 -9.33 -18.57
N LEU A 215 6.92 -9.23 -19.74
CA LEU A 215 7.50 -9.70 -21.00
C LEU A 215 8.74 -8.87 -21.40
N ILE A 216 8.70 -7.55 -21.23
CA ILE A 216 9.87 -6.66 -21.46
C ILE A 216 11.03 -7.08 -20.56
N PHE A 217 10.80 -7.36 -19.28
CA PHE A 217 11.86 -7.77 -18.35
C PHE A 217 12.47 -9.12 -18.75
N GLN A 218 11.65 -10.06 -19.24
CA GLN A 218 12.15 -11.33 -19.77
C GLN A 218 12.99 -11.13 -21.03
N GLN A 219 12.54 -10.28 -21.97
CA GLN A 219 13.30 -9.97 -23.18
C GLN A 219 14.61 -9.23 -22.85
N TYR A 220 14.59 -8.30 -21.88
CA TYR A 220 15.79 -7.61 -21.41
C TYR A 220 16.84 -8.60 -20.91
N ALA A 221 16.44 -9.53 -20.04
CA ALA A 221 17.35 -10.54 -19.50
C ALA A 221 17.90 -11.48 -20.58
N GLN A 222 17.10 -11.81 -21.61
CA GLN A 222 17.57 -12.60 -22.75
C GLN A 222 18.61 -11.87 -23.60
N ILE A 223 18.49 -10.54 -23.75
CA ILE A 223 19.41 -9.73 -24.56
C ILE A 223 20.72 -9.46 -23.78
N CYS A 224 20.61 -9.07 -22.51
CA CYS A 224 21.74 -8.55 -21.73
C CYS A 224 22.45 -9.63 -20.91
N GLY A 225 21.78 -10.75 -20.62
CA GLY A 225 22.31 -11.82 -19.76
C GLY A 225 22.18 -11.56 -18.26
N HIS A 226 21.53 -10.46 -17.86
CA HIS A 226 21.23 -10.12 -16.47
C HIS A 226 19.88 -9.37 -16.37
N ASP A 227 19.37 -9.22 -15.16
CA ASP A 227 18.07 -8.61 -14.92
C ASP A 227 18.08 -7.08 -15.09
N ILE A 228 16.91 -6.51 -15.41
CA ILE A 228 16.73 -5.05 -15.54
C ILE A 228 17.01 -4.33 -14.20
N GLU A 229 16.80 -4.99 -13.06
CA GLU A 229 17.15 -4.45 -11.75
C GLU A 229 18.65 -4.19 -11.60
N GLU A 230 19.51 -4.98 -12.26
CA GLU A 230 20.96 -4.75 -12.24
C GLU A 230 21.32 -3.50 -13.04
N ALA A 231 20.72 -3.32 -14.22
CA ALA A 231 20.87 -2.11 -15.01
C ALA A 231 20.33 -0.87 -14.27
N ILE A 232 19.20 -0.98 -13.58
CA ILE A 232 18.67 0.16 -12.80
C ILE A 232 19.65 0.56 -11.68
N LYS A 233 20.26 -0.41 -10.99
CA LYS A 233 21.24 -0.16 -9.93
C LYS A 233 22.57 0.42 -10.45
N SER A 234 22.94 0.14 -11.69
CA SER A 234 24.16 0.70 -12.29
C SER A 234 23.94 2.11 -12.85
N GLU A 235 22.74 2.38 -13.36
CA GLU A 235 22.41 3.62 -14.07
C GLU A 235 21.80 4.71 -13.17
N PHE A 236 21.12 4.33 -12.09
CA PHE A 236 20.43 5.26 -11.19
C PHE A 236 21.01 5.19 -9.78
N SER A 237 20.70 6.21 -8.97
CA SER A 237 21.00 6.23 -7.54
C SER A 237 19.90 6.95 -6.75
N GLY A 238 19.87 6.70 -5.44
CA GLY A 238 18.92 7.30 -4.50
C GLY A 238 17.46 7.07 -4.90
N ASN A 239 16.59 8.04 -4.63
CA ASN A 239 15.14 7.87 -4.77
C ASN A 239 14.68 7.48 -6.19
N SER A 240 15.44 7.86 -7.23
CA SER A 240 15.11 7.47 -8.61
C SER A 240 15.37 5.98 -8.84
N GLU A 241 16.47 5.45 -8.31
CA GLU A 241 16.75 4.01 -8.31
C GLU A 241 15.66 3.26 -7.54
N ASP A 242 15.35 3.71 -6.32
CA ASP A 242 14.35 3.07 -5.46
C ASP A 242 12.96 3.07 -6.09
N GLY A 243 12.56 4.17 -6.74
CA GLY A 243 11.29 4.27 -7.44
C GLY A 243 11.18 3.31 -8.63
N PHE A 244 12.22 3.24 -9.49
CA PHE A 244 12.21 2.32 -10.62
C PHE A 244 12.25 0.86 -10.15
N LEU A 245 13.07 0.53 -9.15
CA LEU A 245 13.08 -0.79 -8.54
C LEU A 245 11.73 -1.12 -7.88
N GLY A 246 11.04 -0.13 -7.30
CA GLY A 246 9.70 -0.27 -6.75
C GLY A 246 8.69 -0.73 -7.79
N ILE A 247 8.70 -0.14 -8.98
CA ILE A 247 7.86 -0.58 -10.11
C ILE A 247 8.22 -2.01 -10.51
N VAL A 248 9.50 -2.30 -10.77
CA VAL A 248 9.91 -3.62 -11.27
C VAL A 248 9.55 -4.72 -10.27
N ARG A 249 9.90 -4.53 -8.99
CA ARG A 249 9.66 -5.52 -7.93
C ARG A 249 8.17 -5.74 -7.68
N SER A 250 7.37 -4.67 -7.62
CA SER A 250 5.93 -4.79 -7.40
C SER A 250 5.19 -5.48 -8.55
N ILE A 251 5.72 -5.42 -9.77
CA ILE A 251 5.18 -6.12 -10.95
C ILE A 251 5.63 -7.58 -11.00
N ARG A 252 6.91 -7.86 -10.68
CA ARG A 252 7.47 -9.23 -10.71
C ARG A 252 6.92 -10.10 -9.57
N ASP A 253 6.94 -9.57 -8.35
CA ASP A 253 6.54 -10.27 -7.14
C ASP A 253 5.93 -9.29 -6.14
N ARG A 254 4.64 -9.00 -6.33
CA ARG A 254 3.89 -8.09 -5.46
C ARG A 254 3.87 -8.56 -3.99
N PRO A 255 3.60 -9.85 -3.66
CA PRO A 255 3.69 -10.33 -2.29
C PRO A 255 5.08 -10.14 -1.68
N GLY A 256 6.15 -10.47 -2.41
CA GLY A 256 7.53 -10.30 -1.93
C GLY A 256 7.96 -8.84 -1.77
N PHE A 257 7.40 -7.92 -2.57
CA PHE A 257 7.57 -6.48 -2.42
C PHE A 257 7.01 -5.99 -1.07
N PHE A 258 5.74 -6.30 -0.77
CA PHE A 258 5.13 -5.89 0.49
C PHE A 258 5.68 -6.65 1.69
N ALA A 259 6.07 -7.92 1.52
CA ALA A 259 6.77 -8.68 2.57
C ALA A 259 8.09 -8.01 2.96
N LYS A 260 8.83 -7.45 1.99
CA LYS A 260 10.04 -6.67 2.27
C LYS A 260 9.72 -5.39 3.06
N GLN A 261 8.68 -4.67 2.68
CA GLN A 261 8.29 -3.46 3.40
C GLN A 261 7.81 -3.75 4.82
N LEU A 262 7.04 -4.83 5.03
CA LEU A 262 6.67 -5.29 6.36
C LEU A 262 7.91 -5.63 7.17
N HIS A 263 8.87 -6.37 6.60
CA HIS A 263 10.11 -6.69 7.31
C HIS A 263 10.85 -5.42 7.71
N ASN A 264 11.06 -4.48 6.78
CA ASN A 264 11.71 -3.21 7.07
C ASN A 264 11.00 -2.40 8.18
N SER A 265 9.68 -2.54 8.34
CA SER A 265 8.93 -1.82 9.37
C SER A 265 9.06 -2.42 10.78
N ILE A 266 9.51 -3.68 10.91
CA ILE A 266 9.56 -4.44 12.17
C ILE A 266 11.01 -4.86 12.50
N SER A 267 11.90 -4.92 11.50
CA SER A 267 13.28 -5.35 11.68
C SER A 267 14.17 -4.20 12.11
N GLY A 268 15.03 -4.42 13.11
CA GLY A 268 16.07 -3.48 13.52
C GLY A 268 15.86 -2.96 14.94
N MET A 269 16.35 -1.76 15.22
CA MET A 269 16.17 -1.13 16.53
C MET A 269 14.86 -0.35 16.55
N GLY A 270 13.82 -0.96 17.12
CA GLY A 270 12.47 -0.41 17.22
C GLY A 270 11.63 -0.62 15.96
N THR A 271 10.34 -0.27 16.08
CA THR A 271 9.32 -0.46 15.05
C THR A 271 9.01 0.84 14.32
N ASN A 272 8.90 0.80 12.99
CA ASN A 272 8.22 1.87 12.25
C ASN A 272 6.70 1.59 12.25
N ASP A 273 6.04 1.92 13.37
CA ASP A 273 4.62 1.66 13.57
C ASP A 273 3.72 2.30 12.52
N GLN A 274 4.08 3.47 12.00
CA GLN A 274 3.29 4.13 10.96
C GLN A 274 3.27 3.29 9.67
N GLN A 275 4.43 2.83 9.22
CA GLN A 275 4.52 1.94 8.06
C GLN A 275 3.84 0.59 8.32
N LEU A 276 4.04 0.00 9.50
CA LEU A 276 3.40 -1.27 9.87
C LEU A 276 1.87 -1.14 9.83
N ILE A 277 1.31 -0.11 10.47
CA ILE A 277 -0.14 0.16 10.46
C ILE A 277 -0.66 0.33 9.03
N ARG A 278 0.03 1.15 8.21
CA ARG A 278 -0.38 1.38 6.82
C ARG A 278 -0.42 0.07 6.03
N LEU A 279 0.63 -0.74 6.09
CA LEU A 279 0.70 -2.02 5.37
C LEU A 279 -0.38 -2.99 5.86
N MET A 280 -0.61 -3.06 7.17
CA MET A 280 -1.59 -3.99 7.73
C MET A 280 -3.01 -3.62 7.32
N VAL A 281 -3.38 -2.34 7.41
CA VAL A 281 -4.71 -1.84 7.03
C VAL A 281 -4.95 -1.95 5.53
N THR A 282 -3.94 -1.64 4.71
CA THR A 282 -4.10 -1.56 3.26
C THR A 282 -4.04 -2.91 2.57
N ARG A 283 -3.38 -3.92 3.16
CA ARG A 283 -3.18 -5.24 2.54
C ARG A 283 -4.10 -6.34 3.09
N CYS A 284 -4.66 -6.19 4.30
CA CYS A 284 -5.49 -7.23 4.95
C CYS A 284 -6.73 -7.67 4.14
N GLU A 285 -7.30 -6.78 3.33
CA GLU A 285 -8.47 -7.07 2.48
C GLU A 285 -8.10 -7.41 1.01
N ILE A 286 -6.81 -7.60 0.71
CA ILE A 286 -6.32 -7.79 -0.65
C ILE A 286 -5.54 -9.11 -0.80
N ASP A 287 -4.35 -9.20 -0.21
CA ASP A 287 -3.35 -10.24 -0.52
C ASP A 287 -2.47 -10.60 0.69
N MET A 288 -2.94 -10.30 1.90
CA MET A 288 -2.17 -10.50 3.12
C MET A 288 -1.74 -11.96 3.33
N ALA A 289 -2.53 -12.96 2.91
CA ALA A 289 -2.09 -14.35 3.05
C ALA A 289 -0.93 -14.70 2.10
N ASP A 290 -0.86 -14.12 0.90
CA ASP A 290 0.30 -14.29 0.02
C ASP A 290 1.52 -13.56 0.57
N ILE A 291 1.32 -12.35 1.11
CA ILE A 291 2.38 -11.57 1.74
C ILE A 291 3.00 -12.34 2.92
N LYS A 292 2.17 -12.97 3.78
CA LYS A 292 2.66 -13.82 4.87
C LYS A 292 3.54 -14.97 4.37
N ARG A 293 3.10 -15.67 3.31
CA ARG A 293 3.87 -16.78 2.73
C ARG A 293 5.19 -16.30 2.13
N ALA A 294 5.18 -15.16 1.43
CA ALA A 294 6.38 -14.56 0.87
C ALA A 294 7.34 -14.08 1.97
N TYR A 295 6.81 -13.52 3.06
CA TYR A 295 7.58 -13.11 4.24
C TYR A 295 8.32 -14.31 4.85
N GLU A 296 7.58 -15.37 5.19
CA GLU A 296 8.15 -16.58 5.80
C GLU A 296 9.19 -17.24 4.89
N SER A 297 8.88 -17.38 3.59
CA SER A 297 9.82 -17.94 2.62
C SER A 297 11.11 -17.13 2.48
N LYS A 298 11.08 -15.81 2.73
CA LYS A 298 12.21 -14.92 2.51
C LYS A 298 13.05 -14.70 3.75
N TYR A 299 12.41 -14.64 4.92
CA TYR A 299 13.06 -14.28 6.18
C TYR A 299 13.25 -15.47 7.13
N GLY A 300 12.63 -16.62 6.86
CA GLY A 300 12.77 -17.83 7.67
C GLY A 300 12.02 -17.77 9.02
N GLU A 301 11.18 -16.77 9.18
CA GLU A 301 10.34 -16.51 10.37
C GLU A 301 8.95 -16.10 9.89
N SER A 302 7.89 -16.52 10.59
CA SER A 302 6.53 -16.13 10.22
C SER A 302 6.25 -14.66 10.58
N LEU A 303 5.41 -13.97 9.79
CA LEU A 303 4.98 -12.61 10.12
C LEU A 303 4.33 -12.50 11.51
N LYS A 304 3.71 -13.60 11.97
CA LYS A 304 3.12 -13.69 13.32
C LYS A 304 4.18 -13.62 14.42
N GLU A 305 5.28 -14.34 14.26
CA GLU A 305 6.40 -14.33 15.22
C GLU A 305 7.05 -12.95 15.24
N ALA A 306 7.37 -12.39 14.08
CA ALA A 306 7.93 -11.04 13.98
C ALA A 306 7.06 -9.96 14.65
N ILE A 307 5.73 -10.02 14.50
CA ILE A 307 4.81 -9.09 15.19
C ILE A 307 4.85 -9.30 16.72
N LYS A 308 4.91 -10.55 17.19
CA LYS A 308 4.94 -10.85 18.63
C LYS A 308 6.24 -10.46 19.31
N ASP A 309 7.34 -10.48 18.57
CA ASP A 309 8.65 -10.15 19.10
C ASP A 309 8.84 -8.63 19.26
N ASP A 310 8.17 -7.83 18.42
CA ASP A 310 8.39 -6.38 18.34
C ASP A 310 7.20 -5.53 18.82
N CYS A 311 5.98 -6.08 18.81
CA CYS A 311 4.77 -5.40 19.28
C CYS A 311 4.27 -6.01 20.60
N SER A 312 3.40 -5.29 21.32
CA SER A 312 2.75 -5.82 22.52
C SER A 312 1.33 -5.28 22.74
N GLY A 313 0.61 -5.88 23.70
CA GLY A 313 -0.67 -5.38 24.18
C GLY A 313 -1.81 -5.54 23.15
N ASP A 314 -2.79 -4.64 23.19
CA ASP A 314 -3.95 -4.70 22.28
C ASP A 314 -3.61 -4.28 20.85
N TYR A 315 -2.52 -3.52 20.67
CA TYR A 315 -1.94 -3.24 19.37
C TYR A 315 -1.48 -4.53 18.66
N GLU A 316 -0.63 -5.33 19.33
CA GLU A 316 -0.21 -6.65 18.83
C GLU A 316 -1.41 -7.55 18.50
N LYS A 317 -2.37 -7.67 19.43
CA LYS A 317 -3.57 -8.50 19.21
C LYS A 317 -4.38 -8.05 17.99
N CYS A 318 -4.50 -6.75 17.77
CA CYS A 318 -5.22 -6.22 16.62
C CYS A 318 -4.46 -6.47 15.31
N LEU A 319 -3.13 -6.30 15.30
CA LEU A 319 -2.27 -6.67 14.16
C LEU A 319 -2.42 -8.15 13.82
N LEU A 320 -2.34 -9.02 14.83
CA LEU A 320 -2.54 -10.47 14.68
C LEU A 320 -3.94 -10.79 14.13
N ALA A 321 -4.97 -10.06 14.56
CA ALA A 321 -6.32 -10.24 14.02
C ALA A 321 -6.41 -9.86 12.53
N LEU A 322 -5.74 -8.79 12.12
CA LEU A 322 -5.71 -8.38 10.71
C LEU A 322 -4.97 -9.37 9.81
N ILE A 323 -4.07 -10.20 10.33
CA ILE A 323 -3.41 -11.28 9.58
C ILE A 323 -4.05 -12.67 9.79
N GLY A 324 -5.20 -12.73 10.48
CA GLY A 324 -5.96 -13.96 10.70
C GLY A 324 -5.38 -14.89 11.78
N GLU A 325 -4.62 -14.36 12.73
CA GLU A 325 -3.85 -15.11 13.74
C GLU A 325 -4.27 -14.86 15.20
N TYR A 326 -5.42 -14.20 15.42
CA TYR A 326 -5.96 -13.82 16.74
C TYR A 326 -7.31 -14.47 17.09
#